data_AF-A0A1D1XR47-F1
#
_entry.id   AF-A0A1D1XR47-F1
#
_cell.length_a   1.000
_cell.length_b   1.000
_cell.length_c   1.000
_cell.angle_alpha   90.00
_cell.angle_beta   90.00
_cell.angle_gamma   90.00
#
_symmetry.space_group_name_H-M   'P 1'
#
loop_
_entity.id
_entity.type
_entity.pdbx_description
1 polymer ?
#
loop_
_entity_poly.entity_id
_entity_poly.type
_entity_poly.pdbx_seq_one_letter_code
_entity_poly.pdbx_strand_id
1 'polypeptide(L)'
;MRMTTQRERARERKREMALPLLPLLVHPTTASTTTIATVILLLLLALFTAEPATAGGIAHPTRKLSLVQQQPLVLEYHNGALLKGNYTLNLLWYGRFSPAQRAIILDFLLSLSSPPPANASHPTVSSWWRTTESYNGGSTQFSLGTQLVLEDYPRGKALTDRDLRALASPGHHRGAISVVMTAADVAVEGFCMSRCGSHGSARLPRGKTQTTRHRPGRFVYVWVGDAGEQCPGQCAW
;
A
#
# COMPACT_ATOMS: atom_id res chain seq x y z
N MET A 1 39.59 58.35 -19.97
CA MET A 1 40.92 58.89 -20.35
C MET A 1 41.89 58.64 -19.20
N ARG A 2 43.07 58.12 -19.55
CA ARG A 2 44.27 57.83 -18.73
C ARG A 2 44.32 56.55 -17.87
N MET A 3 45.00 55.57 -18.46
CA MET A 3 45.83 54.56 -17.81
C MET A 3 47.00 55.19 -17.04
N THR A 4 47.40 54.57 -15.92
CA THR A 4 48.78 54.46 -15.41
C THR A 4 48.80 53.24 -14.47
N THR A 5 49.21 52.07 -14.96
CA THR A 5 50.56 51.46 -14.87
C THR A 5 50.85 50.75 -13.55
N GLN A 6 50.96 49.42 -13.67
CA GLN A 6 51.73 48.55 -12.79
C GLN A 6 53.11 49.13 -12.48
N ARG A 7 53.57 48.98 -11.23
CA ARG A 7 54.96 48.77 -10.76
C ARG A 7 55.12 49.45 -9.41
N GLU A 8 54.75 48.80 -8.30
CA GLU A 8 55.37 49.12 -7.00
C GLU A 8 55.06 48.18 -5.83
N ARG A 9 54.05 47.30 -5.91
CA ARG A 9 53.82 46.31 -4.81
C ARG A 9 54.58 45.00 -5.02
N ALA A 10 55.83 45.12 -5.47
CA ALA A 10 56.79 44.04 -5.63
C ALA A 10 58.06 44.39 -4.86
N ARG A 11 57.98 44.41 -3.53
CA ARG A 11 59.09 44.44 -2.57
C ARG A 11 58.46 44.44 -1.17
N GLU A 12 58.29 43.27 -0.54
CA GLU A 12 58.34 43.11 0.93
C GLU A 12 57.87 41.76 1.51
N ARG A 13 57.72 40.69 0.72
CA ARG A 13 57.64 39.33 1.31
C ARG A 13 58.70 38.43 0.70
N LYS A 14 59.94 38.75 1.09
CA LYS A 14 61.15 37.97 0.86
C LYS A 14 61.46 37.26 2.20
N ARG A 15 61.81 35.97 2.12
CA ARG A 15 62.38 35.10 3.19
C ARG A 15 61.26 34.55 4.11
N GLU A 16 61.15 33.27 4.44
CA GLU A 16 62.05 32.10 4.53
C GLU A 16 61.18 30.85 4.17
N MET A 17 61.62 29.70 3.69
CA MET A 17 62.69 28.77 4.05
C MET A 17 62.94 27.86 2.84
N ALA A 18 64.20 27.65 2.50
CA ALA A 18 64.67 26.68 1.53
C ALA A 18 65.41 25.56 2.28
N LEU A 19 65.32 24.30 1.81
CA LEU A 19 66.43 23.33 1.71
C LEU A 19 65.95 21.99 1.07
N PRO A 20 66.83 21.06 0.64
CA PRO A 20 66.99 20.73 -0.78
C PRO A 20 66.71 19.25 -1.13
N LEU A 21 66.44 19.00 -2.41
CA LEU A 21 66.42 17.67 -3.01
C LEU A 21 67.83 17.29 -3.49
N LEU A 22 68.32 16.13 -3.04
CA LEU A 22 69.52 15.45 -3.55
C LEU A 22 69.10 14.23 -4.40
N PRO A 23 69.78 13.96 -5.53
CA PRO A 23 69.52 12.77 -6.33
C PRO A 23 70.45 11.62 -5.90
N LEU A 24 69.89 10.42 -5.71
CA LEU A 24 70.68 9.20 -5.52
C LEU A 24 70.35 8.22 -6.65
N LEU A 25 71.35 8.08 -7.53
CA LEU A 25 71.49 7.03 -8.52
C LEU A 25 71.59 5.67 -7.81
N VAL A 26 70.70 4.72 -8.12
CA VAL A 26 70.87 3.31 -7.76
C VAL A 26 70.95 2.50 -9.06
N HIS A 27 72.10 1.87 -9.25
CA HIS A 27 72.41 0.98 -10.37
C HIS A 27 71.56 -0.31 -10.28
N PRO A 28 71.05 -0.85 -11.41
CA PRO A 28 70.44 -2.17 -11.42
C PRO A 28 71.55 -3.24 -11.47
N THR A 29 71.75 -3.95 -10.36
CA THR A 29 72.46 -5.24 -10.37
C THR A 29 71.53 -6.30 -10.95
N THR A 30 71.94 -6.88 -12.08
CA THR A 30 71.27 -7.97 -12.78
C THR A 30 71.26 -9.25 -11.95
N ALA A 31 70.22 -9.44 -11.14
CA ALA A 31 69.83 -10.76 -10.65
C ALA A 31 68.95 -11.42 -11.72
N SER A 32 69.37 -12.60 -12.21
CA SER A 32 68.69 -13.34 -13.29
C SER A 32 67.21 -13.58 -12.99
N THR A 33 66.35 -13.08 -13.87
CA THR A 33 64.87 -13.20 -13.83
C THR A 33 64.37 -14.63 -13.62
N THR A 34 65.16 -15.62 -13.99
CA THR A 34 64.92 -17.05 -13.74
C THR A 34 64.85 -17.42 -12.26
N THR A 35 65.66 -16.83 -11.40
CA THR A 35 65.61 -17.10 -9.94
C THR A 35 64.38 -16.52 -9.26
N ILE A 36 63.88 -15.38 -9.73
CA ILE A 36 62.66 -14.76 -9.19
C ILE A 36 61.43 -15.57 -9.63
N ALA A 37 61.39 -16.01 -10.89
CA ALA A 37 60.29 -16.82 -11.41
C ALA A 37 60.19 -18.19 -10.72
N THR A 38 61.33 -18.85 -10.40
CA THR A 38 61.31 -20.13 -9.68
C THR A 38 60.91 -19.97 -8.23
N VAL A 39 61.34 -18.91 -7.54
CA VAL A 39 60.90 -18.62 -6.16
C VAL A 39 59.40 -18.32 -6.12
N ILE A 40 58.86 -17.57 -7.09
CA ILE A 40 57.42 -17.32 -7.19
C ILE A 40 56.65 -18.62 -7.47
N LEU A 41 57.13 -19.47 -8.38
CA LEU A 41 56.46 -20.75 -8.68
C LEU A 41 56.46 -21.69 -7.46
N LEU A 42 57.57 -21.75 -6.71
CA LEU A 42 57.66 -22.55 -5.47
C LEU A 42 56.76 -21.98 -4.36
N LEU A 43 56.65 -20.66 -4.22
CA LEU A 43 55.70 -20.02 -3.29
C LEU A 43 54.24 -20.30 -3.67
N LEU A 44 53.92 -20.28 -4.97
CA LEU A 44 52.58 -20.62 -5.46
C LEU A 44 52.24 -22.10 -5.23
N LEU A 45 53.19 -23.01 -5.46
CA LEU A 45 53.00 -24.44 -5.18
C LEU A 45 52.84 -24.72 -3.66
N ALA A 46 53.55 -23.99 -2.80
CA ALA A 46 53.38 -24.07 -1.34
C ALA A 46 52.01 -23.52 -0.86
N LEU A 47 51.39 -22.59 -1.60
CA LEU A 47 50.04 -22.11 -1.34
C LEU A 47 48.94 -23.13 -1.73
N PHE A 48 49.22 -24.05 -2.66
CA PHE A 48 48.24 -25.05 -3.12
C PHE A 48 48.23 -26.37 -2.34
N THR A 49 49.23 -26.63 -1.48
CA THR A 49 49.28 -27.87 -0.66
C THR A 49 48.85 -27.67 0.80
N ALA A 50 48.46 -26.45 1.18
CA ALA A 50 47.88 -26.19 2.50
C ALA A 50 46.37 -26.51 2.49
N GLU A 51 46.02 -27.79 2.68
CA GLU A 51 44.68 -28.16 3.12
C GLU A 51 44.53 -27.77 4.61
N PRO A 52 43.62 -26.84 4.97
CA PRO A 52 43.25 -26.68 6.36
C PRO A 52 42.32 -27.84 6.75
N ALA A 53 42.87 -28.86 7.40
CA ALA A 53 42.09 -29.79 8.21
C ALA A 53 41.48 -29.02 9.39
N THR A 54 40.34 -28.36 9.15
CA THR A 54 39.50 -27.78 10.19
C THR A 54 38.07 -28.26 10.00
N ALA A 55 37.81 -29.42 10.59
CA ALA A 55 36.47 -29.80 11.02
C ALA A 55 36.04 -28.80 12.12
N GLY A 56 35.45 -27.69 11.68
CA GLY A 56 34.98 -26.62 12.54
C GLY A 56 33.97 -25.80 11.78
N GLY A 57 32.79 -26.37 11.55
CA GLY A 57 31.67 -25.64 10.96
C GLY A 57 31.42 -24.38 11.78
N ILE A 58 31.60 -23.22 11.15
CA ILE A 58 31.10 -21.95 11.68
C ILE A 58 29.58 -22.11 11.69
N ALA A 59 29.03 -22.48 12.85
CA ALA A 59 27.60 -22.48 13.08
C ALA A 59 27.15 -21.03 12.99
N HIS A 60 26.66 -20.62 11.82
CA HIS A 60 25.79 -19.45 11.74
C HIS A 60 24.70 -19.63 12.79
N PRO A 61 24.45 -18.65 13.68
CA PRO A 61 23.29 -18.74 14.55
C PRO A 61 22.08 -18.87 13.65
N THR A 62 21.49 -20.06 13.63
CA THR A 62 20.20 -20.29 13.00
C THR A 62 19.25 -19.35 13.71
N ARG A 63 18.84 -18.28 13.02
CA ARG A 63 17.81 -17.37 13.52
C ARG A 63 16.56 -18.23 13.70
N LYS A 64 16.33 -18.68 14.94
CA LYS A 64 15.14 -19.43 15.30
C LYS A 64 13.96 -18.50 15.11
N LEU A 65 13.28 -18.65 13.98
CA LEU A 65 11.95 -18.10 13.76
C LEU A 65 11.01 -18.94 14.61
N SER A 66 10.78 -18.52 15.86
CA SER A 66 9.65 -19.03 16.61
C SER A 66 8.40 -18.42 16.01
N LEU A 67 7.45 -19.26 15.61
CA LEU A 67 6.11 -18.81 15.28
C LEU A 67 5.54 -18.18 16.55
N VAL A 68 5.42 -16.85 16.57
CA VAL A 68 4.78 -16.15 17.70
C VAL A 68 3.36 -16.69 17.74
N GLN A 69 3.03 -17.39 18.82
CA GLN A 69 1.67 -17.87 19.03
C GLN A 69 0.79 -16.64 19.21
N GLN A 70 0.00 -16.32 18.18
CA GLN A 70 -0.96 -15.22 18.25
C GLN A 70 -1.91 -15.54 19.40
N GLN A 71 -1.95 -14.65 20.39
CA GLN A 71 -2.99 -14.70 21.41
C GLN A 71 -4.34 -14.69 20.69
N PRO A 72 -5.34 -15.47 21.18
CA PRO A 72 -6.69 -15.41 20.62
C PRO A 72 -7.12 -13.95 20.56
N LEU A 73 -7.53 -13.48 19.38
CA LEU A 73 -8.03 -12.12 19.22
C LEU A 73 -9.36 -12.02 19.97
N VAL A 74 -9.30 -11.59 21.23
CA VAL A 74 -10.49 -11.29 22.03
C VAL A 74 -10.78 -9.81 21.85
N LEU A 75 -11.67 -9.48 20.91
CA LEU A 75 -12.19 -8.13 20.81
C LEU A 75 -13.44 -8.01 21.66
N GLU A 76 -13.44 -7.01 22.54
CA GLU A 76 -14.57 -6.71 23.41
C GLU A 76 -15.77 -6.26 22.56
N TYR A 77 -16.90 -6.94 22.74
CA TYR A 77 -18.13 -6.57 22.07
C TYR A 77 -18.88 -5.50 22.86
N HIS A 78 -19.09 -4.34 22.26
CA HIS A 78 -19.73 -3.20 22.90
C HIS A 78 -21.27 -3.21 22.79
N ASN A 79 -21.90 -4.39 22.67
CA ASN A 79 -23.36 -4.58 22.68
C ASN A 79 -24.15 -3.84 21.57
N GLY A 80 -23.47 -3.41 20.49
CA GLY A 80 -24.10 -2.76 19.33
C GLY A 80 -24.63 -3.77 18.30
N ALA A 81 -25.69 -3.42 17.57
CA ALA A 81 -26.26 -4.31 16.57
C ALA A 81 -25.22 -4.75 15.53
N LEU A 82 -25.11 -6.07 15.32
CA LEU A 82 -24.21 -6.65 14.33
C LEU A 82 -24.98 -7.07 13.09
N LEU A 83 -24.36 -6.84 11.94
CA LEU A 83 -24.80 -7.42 10.68
C LEU A 83 -24.60 -8.93 10.75
N LYS A 84 -25.64 -9.72 10.45
CA LYS A 84 -25.64 -11.19 10.59
C LYS A 84 -26.52 -11.82 9.51
N GLY A 85 -26.05 -12.93 8.93
CA GLY A 85 -26.77 -13.66 7.89
C GLY A 85 -26.39 -13.20 6.48
N ASN A 86 -27.31 -13.39 5.53
CA ASN A 86 -27.03 -13.24 4.11
C ASN A 86 -27.49 -11.87 3.59
N TYR A 87 -26.58 -11.14 2.96
CA TYR A 87 -26.83 -9.83 2.37
C TYR A 87 -26.39 -9.79 0.92
N THR A 88 -27.10 -8.99 0.12
CA THR A 88 -26.75 -8.72 -1.26
C THR A 88 -26.20 -7.30 -1.37
N LEU A 89 -25.02 -7.16 -1.94
CA LEU A 89 -24.38 -5.89 -2.24
C LEU A 89 -24.78 -5.44 -3.65
N ASN A 90 -25.59 -4.38 -3.74
CA ASN A 90 -25.94 -3.76 -5.02
C ASN A 90 -25.03 -2.57 -5.24
N LEU A 91 -24.23 -2.59 -6.31
CA LEU A 91 -23.22 -1.58 -6.57
C LEU A 91 -23.72 -0.51 -7.53
N LEU A 92 -23.38 0.73 -7.24
CA LEU A 92 -23.52 1.85 -8.16
C LEU A 92 -22.14 2.48 -8.40
N TRP A 93 -21.71 2.48 -9.66
CA TRP A 93 -20.51 3.13 -10.16
C TRP A 93 -20.88 4.51 -10.71
N TYR A 94 -20.62 5.57 -9.95
CA TYR A 94 -20.92 6.94 -10.35
C TYR A 94 -19.68 7.61 -10.92
N GLY A 95 -19.65 7.78 -12.24
CA GLY A 95 -18.49 8.22 -13.00
C GLY A 95 -17.71 7.08 -13.64
N ARG A 96 -16.55 7.41 -14.20
CA ARG A 96 -15.74 6.47 -15.00
C ARG A 96 -14.77 5.70 -14.12
N PHE A 97 -14.83 4.38 -14.23
CA PHE A 97 -13.90 3.46 -13.59
C PHE A 97 -13.27 2.58 -14.66
N SER A 98 -11.95 2.43 -14.61
CA SER A 98 -11.27 1.47 -15.49
C SER A 98 -11.71 0.03 -15.17
N PRO A 99 -11.61 -0.90 -16.13
CA PRO A 99 -11.86 -2.32 -15.86
C PRO A 99 -11.02 -2.86 -14.69
N ALA A 100 -9.76 -2.42 -14.56
CA ALA A 100 -8.89 -2.81 -13.46
C ALA A 100 -9.40 -2.31 -12.10
N GLN A 101 -9.83 -1.05 -12.00
CA GLN A 101 -10.42 -0.51 -10.76
C GLN A 101 -11.68 -1.27 -10.36
N ARG A 102 -12.58 -1.55 -11.32
CA ARG A 102 -13.79 -2.34 -11.06
C ARG A 102 -13.44 -3.75 -10.59
N ALA A 103 -12.50 -4.42 -11.24
CA ALA A 103 -12.06 -5.76 -10.86
C ALA A 103 -11.51 -5.80 -9.43
N ILE A 104 -10.61 -4.88 -9.07
CA ILE A 104 -10.03 -4.82 -7.71
C ILE A 104 -11.12 -4.64 -6.65
N ILE A 105 -12.07 -3.74 -6.88
CA ILE A 105 -13.16 -3.47 -5.93
C ILE A 105 -14.08 -4.69 -5.81
N LEU A 106 -14.42 -5.32 -6.94
CA LEU A 106 -15.26 -6.53 -6.93
C LEU A 106 -14.55 -7.70 -6.23
N ASP A 107 -13.26 -7.91 -6.49
CA ASP A 107 -12.46 -8.94 -5.82
C ASP A 107 -12.40 -8.69 -4.31
N PHE A 108 -12.21 -7.44 -3.89
CA PHE A 108 -12.27 -7.08 -2.47
C PHE A 108 -13.64 -7.40 -1.85
N LEU A 109 -14.75 -7.03 -2.48
CA LEU A 109 -16.08 -7.30 -1.95
C LEU A 109 -16.40 -8.79 -1.92
N LEU A 110 -15.98 -9.55 -2.93
CA LEU A 110 -16.12 -11.01 -2.94
C LEU A 110 -15.26 -11.68 -1.87
N SER A 111 -14.11 -11.09 -1.52
CA SER A 111 -13.27 -11.60 -0.44
C SER A 111 -13.92 -11.59 0.94
N LEU A 112 -14.97 -10.77 1.16
CA LEU A 112 -15.72 -10.68 2.42
C LEU A 112 -16.37 -12.02 2.83
N SER A 113 -16.64 -12.89 1.85
CA SER A 113 -17.39 -14.15 2.05
C SER A 113 -16.76 -15.34 1.34
N SER A 114 -15.61 -15.15 0.70
CA SER A 114 -14.91 -16.22 0.01
C SER A 114 -14.21 -17.14 1.03
N PRO A 115 -14.28 -18.48 0.87
CA PRO A 115 -13.43 -19.35 1.66
C PRO A 115 -11.95 -19.07 1.31
N PRO A 116 -11.03 -19.06 2.30
CA PRO A 116 -9.61 -18.97 2.03
C PRO A 116 -9.17 -20.19 1.20
N PRO A 117 -8.25 -20.02 0.25
CA PRO A 117 -7.75 -21.12 -0.56
C PRO A 117 -7.14 -22.20 0.34
N ALA A 118 -7.46 -23.47 0.06
CA ALA A 118 -6.99 -24.62 0.88
C ALA A 118 -5.45 -24.70 0.98
N ASN A 119 -4.73 -24.20 -0.04
CA ASN A 119 -3.28 -24.23 -0.13
C ASN A 119 -2.65 -22.83 -0.04
N ALA A 120 -3.32 -21.85 0.58
CA ALA A 120 -2.76 -20.51 0.73
C ALA A 120 -1.52 -20.56 1.63
N SER A 121 -0.33 -20.35 1.05
CA SER A 121 0.94 -20.24 1.79
C SER A 121 1.12 -18.89 2.48
N HIS A 122 0.22 -17.93 2.23
CA HIS A 122 0.25 -16.56 2.73
C HIS A 122 -1.14 -16.13 3.20
N PRO A 123 -1.23 -15.19 4.15
CA PRO A 123 -2.52 -14.63 4.57
C PRO A 123 -3.22 -13.95 3.38
N THR A 124 -4.50 -14.24 3.21
CA THR A 124 -5.37 -13.62 2.20
C THR A 124 -6.34 -12.65 2.85
N VAL A 125 -6.86 -11.69 2.09
CA VAL A 125 -7.92 -10.78 2.56
C VAL A 125 -9.14 -11.56 3.07
N SER A 126 -9.51 -12.65 2.40
CA SER A 126 -10.57 -13.56 2.86
C SER A 126 -10.26 -14.25 4.20
N SER A 127 -9.01 -14.67 4.42
CA SER A 127 -8.59 -15.24 5.71
C SER A 127 -8.66 -14.21 6.84
N TRP A 128 -8.35 -12.95 6.53
CA TRP A 128 -8.48 -11.85 7.48
C TRP A 128 -9.95 -11.61 7.85
N TRP A 129 -10.85 -11.52 6.86
CA TRP A 129 -12.29 -11.35 7.11
C TRP A 129 -12.88 -12.50 7.92
N ARG A 130 -12.42 -13.74 7.74
CA ARG A 130 -12.88 -14.87 8.57
C ARG A 130 -12.56 -14.67 10.05
N THR A 131 -11.50 -13.95 10.40
CA THR A 131 -11.23 -13.59 11.80
C THR A 131 -12.41 -12.80 12.39
N THR A 132 -13.13 -12.02 11.58
CA THR A 132 -14.31 -11.27 12.04
C THR A 132 -15.52 -12.15 12.34
N GLU A 133 -15.59 -13.36 11.79
CA GLU A 133 -16.65 -14.32 12.12
C GLU A 133 -16.50 -14.89 13.53
N SER A 134 -15.30 -14.78 14.13
CA SER A 134 -15.06 -15.20 15.52
C SER A 134 -15.69 -14.27 16.56
N TYR A 135 -16.21 -13.10 16.15
CA TYR A 135 -16.93 -12.20 17.04
C TYR A 135 -18.30 -12.75 17.44
N ASN A 136 -18.81 -12.26 18.58
CA ASN A 136 -20.13 -12.60 19.12
C ASN A 136 -21.25 -12.19 18.17
N GLY A 137 -21.58 -13.04 17.21
CA GLY A 137 -22.23 -12.57 16.00
C GLY A 137 -22.89 -13.69 15.21
N GLY A 138 -22.11 -14.73 14.94
CA GLY A 138 -22.38 -15.59 13.80
C GLY A 138 -21.83 -14.93 12.52
N SER A 139 -21.73 -15.72 11.45
CA SER A 139 -21.15 -15.27 10.20
C SER A 139 -22.07 -14.33 9.42
N THR A 140 -21.45 -13.50 8.59
CA THR A 140 -22.14 -12.68 7.60
C THR A 140 -21.67 -13.12 6.23
N GLN A 141 -22.61 -13.38 5.33
CA GLN A 141 -22.32 -13.74 3.95
C GLN A 141 -22.83 -12.67 3.00
N PHE A 142 -21.99 -12.28 2.07
CA PHE A 142 -22.27 -11.29 1.04
C PHE A 142 -22.31 -11.98 -0.33
N SER A 143 -23.32 -11.61 -1.12
CA SER A 143 -23.37 -11.89 -2.55
C SER A 143 -23.37 -10.57 -3.32
N LEU A 144 -22.81 -10.55 -4.51
CA LEU A 144 -22.97 -9.43 -5.42
C LEU A 144 -24.35 -9.52 -6.09
N GLY A 145 -25.06 -8.39 -6.09
CA GLY A 145 -26.31 -8.24 -6.80
C GLY A 145 -26.16 -7.37 -8.04
N THR A 146 -27.09 -6.42 -8.21
CA THR A 146 -27.11 -5.55 -9.39
C THR A 146 -25.92 -4.59 -9.38
N GLN A 147 -25.41 -4.30 -10.57
CA GLN A 147 -24.39 -3.27 -10.78
C GLN A 147 -24.95 -2.23 -11.74
N LEU A 148 -25.02 -0.99 -11.29
CA LEU A 148 -25.46 0.16 -12.09
C LEU A 148 -24.27 1.06 -12.39
N VAL A 149 -24.08 1.43 -13.64
CA VAL A 149 -23.02 2.33 -14.08
C VAL A 149 -23.64 3.62 -14.57
N LEU A 150 -23.23 4.75 -14.00
CA LEU A 150 -23.71 6.10 -14.33
C LEU A 150 -22.53 6.99 -14.70
N GLU A 151 -22.09 6.90 -15.96
CA GLU A 151 -20.97 7.68 -16.50
C GLU A 151 -21.39 9.05 -17.07
N ASP A 152 -22.69 9.30 -17.14
CA ASP A 152 -23.33 10.54 -17.61
C ASP A 152 -23.54 11.58 -16.49
N TYR A 153 -23.17 11.24 -15.24
CA TYR A 153 -23.27 12.10 -14.06
C TYR A 153 -24.66 12.78 -13.92
N PRO A 154 -25.76 12.01 -13.78
CA PRO A 154 -27.12 12.54 -13.80
C PRO A 154 -27.47 13.50 -12.65
N ARG A 155 -26.60 13.62 -11.64
CA ARG A 155 -26.70 14.58 -10.52
C ARG A 155 -25.54 15.58 -10.50
N GLY A 156 -24.77 15.67 -11.58
CA GLY A 156 -23.53 16.44 -11.65
C GLY A 156 -22.37 15.79 -10.91
N LYS A 157 -21.23 16.49 -10.86
CA LYS A 157 -19.98 16.01 -10.23
C LYS A 157 -19.76 16.51 -8.81
N ALA A 158 -20.66 17.34 -8.28
CA ALA A 158 -20.65 17.79 -6.90
C ALA A 158 -21.88 17.21 -6.20
N LEU A 159 -21.67 16.27 -5.28
CA LEU A 159 -22.75 15.53 -4.62
C LEU A 159 -22.88 15.92 -3.14
N THR A 160 -24.13 16.03 -2.70
CA THR A 160 -24.47 16.16 -1.28
C THR A 160 -24.81 14.81 -0.67
N ASP A 161 -24.93 14.75 0.66
CA ASP A 161 -25.48 13.58 1.36
C ASP A 161 -26.88 13.16 0.87
N ARG A 162 -27.68 14.13 0.41
CA ARG A 162 -29.00 13.85 -0.17
C ARG A 162 -28.88 13.13 -1.51
N ASP A 163 -27.89 13.51 -2.32
CA ASP A 163 -27.64 12.87 -3.61
C ASP A 163 -27.14 11.44 -3.43
N LEU A 164 -26.24 11.20 -2.48
CA LEU A 164 -25.80 9.84 -2.13
C LEU A 164 -26.97 8.93 -1.75
N ARG A 165 -27.89 9.41 -0.90
CA ARG A 165 -29.11 8.65 -0.56
C ARG A 165 -29.99 8.39 -1.77
N ALA A 166 -30.13 9.38 -2.65
CA ALA A 166 -30.94 9.22 -3.85
C ALA A 166 -30.32 8.20 -4.83
N LEU A 167 -29.00 8.24 -5.02
CA LEU A 167 -28.23 7.29 -5.81
C LEU A 167 -28.29 5.87 -5.22
N ALA A 168 -28.30 5.74 -3.89
CA ALA A 168 -28.36 4.44 -3.22
C ALA A 168 -29.77 3.83 -3.15
N SER A 169 -30.83 4.60 -3.45
CA SER A 169 -32.21 4.15 -3.33
C SER A 169 -32.67 3.08 -4.34
N PRO A 170 -32.17 3.05 -5.60
CA PRO A 170 -32.48 1.98 -6.54
C PRO A 170 -31.94 0.63 -6.06
N GLY A 171 -32.56 -0.47 -6.48
CA GLY A 171 -32.11 -1.81 -6.15
C GLY A 171 -32.30 -2.22 -4.69
N HIS A 172 -33.01 -1.43 -3.88
CA HIS A 172 -33.29 -1.85 -2.51
C HIS A 172 -34.18 -3.10 -2.48
N HIS A 173 -33.89 -4.02 -1.56
CA HIS A 173 -34.80 -5.09 -1.16
C HIS A 173 -34.45 -5.53 0.27
N ARG A 174 -35.24 -6.44 0.85
CA ARG A 174 -34.91 -7.03 2.15
C ARG A 174 -33.57 -7.76 2.03
N GLY A 175 -32.63 -7.44 2.92
CA GLY A 175 -31.27 -8.01 2.89
C GLY A 175 -30.34 -7.37 1.86
N ALA A 176 -30.73 -6.26 1.21
CA ALA A 176 -29.83 -5.52 0.33
C ALA A 176 -29.05 -4.43 1.08
N ILE A 177 -27.81 -4.21 0.65
CA ILE A 177 -27.01 -3.02 0.98
C ILE A 177 -26.59 -2.38 -0.34
N SER A 178 -26.95 -1.11 -0.52
CA SER A 178 -26.53 -0.35 -1.69
C SER A 178 -25.14 0.26 -1.47
N VAL A 179 -24.20 -0.03 -2.34
CA VAL A 179 -22.82 0.47 -2.27
C VAL A 179 -22.61 1.48 -3.40
N VAL A 180 -22.44 2.75 -3.06
CA VAL A 180 -22.19 3.83 -4.01
C VAL A 180 -20.70 4.11 -4.07
N MET A 181 -20.09 3.87 -5.24
CA MET A 181 -18.69 4.18 -5.53
C MET A 181 -18.64 5.42 -6.41
N THR A 182 -17.96 6.48 -5.99
CA THR A 182 -17.77 7.69 -6.80
C THR A 182 -16.37 7.77 -7.37
N ALA A 183 -16.24 8.07 -8.66
CA ALA A 183 -14.96 8.21 -9.36
C ALA A 183 -14.16 9.43 -8.84
N ALA A 184 -12.87 9.48 -9.16
CA ALA A 184 -11.93 10.50 -8.67
C ALA A 184 -12.34 11.94 -9.03
N ASP A 185 -13.06 12.11 -10.14
CA ASP A 185 -13.53 13.40 -10.64
C ASP A 185 -14.88 13.87 -10.04
N VAL A 186 -15.34 13.21 -8.97
CA VAL A 186 -16.59 13.53 -8.27
C VAL A 186 -16.29 14.07 -6.88
N ALA A 187 -16.62 15.34 -6.64
CA ALA A 187 -16.55 15.95 -5.32
C ALA A 187 -17.78 15.58 -4.49
N VAL A 188 -17.56 15.16 -3.25
CA VAL A 188 -18.64 14.85 -2.29
C VAL A 188 -18.45 15.69 -1.04
N GLU A 189 -19.56 16.21 -0.51
CA GLU A 189 -19.56 17.02 0.72
C GLU A 189 -18.75 16.36 1.85
N GLY A 190 -17.78 17.08 2.41
CA GLY A 190 -16.94 16.63 3.53
C GLY A 190 -15.92 15.52 3.20
N PHE A 191 -15.86 15.04 1.95
CA PHE A 191 -14.83 14.11 1.50
C PHE A 191 -13.45 14.74 1.63
N CYS A 192 -12.43 13.96 2.00
CA CYS A 192 -11.05 14.44 2.16
C CYS A 192 -10.85 15.57 3.21
N MET A 193 -11.86 15.83 4.04
CA MET A 193 -11.79 16.82 5.12
C MET A 193 -12.20 16.19 6.45
N SER A 194 -13.32 15.48 6.44
CA SER A 194 -13.92 14.91 7.65
C SER A 194 -14.20 13.41 7.52
N ARG A 195 -14.16 12.87 6.30
CA ARG A 195 -14.50 11.47 6.01
C ARG A 195 -13.93 11.00 4.67
N CYS A 196 -13.70 9.69 4.58
CA CYS A 196 -13.30 8.99 3.36
C CYS A 196 -14.46 8.20 2.72
N GLY A 197 -15.57 8.11 3.44
CA GLY A 197 -16.77 7.41 3.05
C GLY A 197 -17.84 7.63 4.11
N SER A 198 -19.03 7.08 3.89
CA SER A 198 -20.10 7.11 4.90
C SER A 198 -20.98 5.86 4.78
N HIS A 199 -21.71 5.54 5.83
CA HIS A 199 -22.76 4.54 5.77
C HIS A 199 -23.98 5.04 6.54
N GLY A 200 -25.14 4.50 6.23
CA GLY A 200 -26.35 4.90 6.91
C GLY A 200 -27.58 4.15 6.46
N SER A 201 -28.72 4.56 6.98
CA SER A 201 -30.02 4.08 6.51
C SER A 201 -30.94 5.25 6.18
N ALA A 202 -31.69 5.11 5.09
CA ALA A 202 -32.58 6.14 4.60
C ALA A 202 -33.98 5.56 4.35
N ARG A 203 -34.98 6.43 4.36
CA ARG A 203 -36.35 6.08 3.99
C ARG A 203 -36.44 6.10 2.47
N LEU A 204 -37.13 5.12 1.92
CA LEU A 204 -37.47 5.10 0.51
C LEU A 204 -38.33 6.30 0.15
N PRO A 205 -38.13 6.88 -1.04
CA PRO A 205 -39.08 7.84 -1.58
C PRO A 205 -40.49 7.25 -1.57
N ARG A 206 -41.48 8.02 -1.12
CA ARG A 206 -42.88 7.58 -1.24
C ARG A 206 -43.25 7.48 -2.70
N GLY A 207 -43.69 6.31 -3.13
CA GLY A 207 -44.30 6.13 -4.44
C GLY A 207 -45.64 6.89 -4.52
N LYS A 208 -46.02 7.37 -5.71
CA LYS A 208 -47.31 8.04 -5.95
C LYS A 208 -48.53 7.16 -5.57
N THR A 209 -48.35 5.86 -5.50
CA THR A 209 -49.38 4.85 -5.20
C THR A 209 -49.36 4.35 -3.75
N GLN A 210 -48.44 4.83 -2.90
CA GLN A 210 -48.32 4.36 -1.53
C GLN A 210 -49.36 5.05 -0.64
N THR A 211 -50.40 4.31 -0.27
CA THR A 211 -51.47 4.80 0.60
C THR A 211 -50.90 5.31 1.93
N THR A 212 -51.53 6.35 2.48
CA THR A 212 -51.05 7.12 3.64
C THR A 212 -50.84 6.32 4.94
N ARG A 213 -51.23 5.03 4.97
CA ARG A 213 -51.12 4.15 6.14
C ARG A 213 -49.83 3.34 6.22
N HIS A 214 -49.09 3.12 5.12
CA HIS A 214 -47.84 2.36 5.17
C HIS A 214 -46.64 3.29 5.35
N ARG A 215 -45.84 3.08 6.40
CA ARG A 215 -44.56 3.79 6.57
C ARG A 215 -43.66 3.42 5.37
N PRO A 216 -42.99 4.39 4.73
CA PRO A 216 -42.07 4.10 3.66
C PRO A 216 -40.97 3.18 4.19
N GLY A 217 -40.65 2.12 3.43
CA GLY A 217 -39.59 1.18 3.79
C GLY A 217 -38.25 1.89 3.96
N ARG A 218 -37.30 1.22 4.61
CA ARG A 218 -35.93 1.72 4.77
C ARG A 218 -34.97 0.89 3.94
N PHE A 219 -33.88 1.51 3.53
CA PHE A 219 -32.75 0.83 2.90
C PHE A 219 -31.45 1.25 3.62
N VAL A 220 -30.44 0.39 3.52
CA VAL A 220 -29.10 0.62 4.07
C VAL A 220 -28.17 0.90 2.90
N TYR A 221 -27.26 1.84 3.09
CA TYR A 221 -26.29 2.18 2.07
C TYR A 221 -24.92 2.47 2.65
N VAL A 222 -23.92 2.29 1.81
CA VAL A 222 -22.53 2.69 2.03
C VAL A 222 -22.12 3.53 0.83
N TRP A 223 -21.31 4.55 1.07
CA TRP A 223 -20.65 5.34 0.05
C TRP A 223 -19.15 5.36 0.31
N VAL A 224 -18.35 5.21 -0.75
CA VAL A 224 -16.90 5.35 -0.74
C VAL A 224 -16.49 6.22 -1.93
N GLY A 225 -15.62 7.20 -1.68
CA GLY A 225 -15.05 8.07 -2.71
C GLY A 225 -13.62 7.67 -3.09
N ASP A 226 -13.25 7.92 -4.34
CA ASP A 226 -11.87 7.78 -4.80
C ASP A 226 -11.02 8.98 -4.35
N ALA A 227 -10.04 8.70 -3.49
CA ALA A 227 -9.17 9.71 -2.89
C ALA A 227 -7.92 10.03 -3.71
N GLY A 228 -7.66 9.29 -4.79
CA GLY A 228 -6.39 9.34 -5.53
C GLY A 228 -6.03 10.75 -6.01
N GLU A 229 -7.03 11.49 -6.48
CA GLU A 229 -6.84 12.87 -6.99
C GLU A 229 -7.08 13.93 -5.90
N GLN A 230 -8.13 13.79 -5.08
CA GLN A 230 -8.57 14.86 -4.17
C GLN A 230 -7.76 14.92 -2.87
N CYS A 231 -7.28 13.79 -2.36
CA CYS A 231 -6.50 13.72 -1.13
C CYS A 231 -5.60 12.48 -1.05
N PRO A 232 -4.59 12.39 -1.92
CA PRO A 232 -3.66 11.27 -1.91
C PRO A 232 -3.03 11.12 -0.51
N GLY A 233 -3.14 9.92 0.05
CA GLY A 233 -2.56 9.58 1.35
C GLY A 233 -3.40 9.94 2.59
N GLN A 234 -4.53 10.64 2.45
CA GLN A 234 -5.44 10.86 3.60
C GLN A 234 -6.47 9.75 3.76
N CYS A 235 -6.99 9.27 2.64
CA CYS A 235 -8.01 8.25 2.57
C CYS A 235 -7.42 7.03 1.85
N ALA A 236 -6.62 6.23 2.58
CA ALA A 236 -6.17 4.91 2.16
C ALA A 236 -5.64 4.10 3.35
N TRP A 237 -6.24 2.94 3.57
CA TRP A 237 -5.52 1.67 3.67
C TRP A 237 -6.50 0.52 3.38
#